data_AF-A0A523Z057-F1
#
_entry.id   AF-A0A523Z057-F1
#
_cell.length_a   1.000
_cell.length_b   1.000
_cell.length_c   1.000
_cell.angle_alpha   90.00
_cell.angle_beta   90.00
_cell.angle_gamma   90.00
#
_symmetry.space_group_name_H-M   'P 1'
#
loop_
_entity.id
_entity.type
_entity.pdbx_description
1 polymer ?
#
loop_
_entity_poly.entity_id
_entity_poly.type
_entity_poly.pdbx_seq_one_letter_code
_entity_poly.pdbx_strand_id
1 'polypeptide(L)'
;MRDELTAAYDHCQALTKREAKNFYYGFMLLPAGQRRAIYAAYAFARECDDIVDAGLPAEEASLRLAAYRESLDRCLEGCPQGPVFLALRDAIDSYRIPHEYFYRLIDGVETDLT
;
A
#
# COMPACT_ATOMS: atom_id res chain seq x y z
N MET A 1 11.19 -17.03 -0.07
CA MET A 1 10.60 -16.22 -1.16
C MET A 1 9.11 -16.53 -1.41
N ARG A 2 8.70 -17.73 -1.86
CA ARG A 2 7.27 -17.99 -2.13
C ARG A 2 6.38 -17.96 -0.88
N ASP A 3 6.90 -18.44 0.25
CA ASP A 3 6.19 -18.41 1.54
C ASP A 3 6.10 -16.99 2.12
N GLU A 4 7.16 -16.20 1.96
CA GLU A 4 7.25 -14.82 2.42
C GLU A 4 6.30 -13.90 1.64
N LEU A 5 6.23 -14.05 0.31
CA LEU A 5 5.26 -13.35 -0.52
C LEU A 5 3.82 -13.74 -0.16
N THR A 6 3.60 -15.01 0.18
CA THR A 6 2.28 -15.46 0.62
C THR A 6 1.87 -14.80 1.94
N ALA A 7 2.76 -14.80 2.93
CA ALA A 7 2.55 -14.11 4.20
C ALA A 7 2.33 -12.60 4.02
N ALA A 8 3.06 -11.97 3.09
CA ALA A 8 2.90 -10.55 2.75
C ALA A 8 1.48 -10.24 2.23
N TYR A 9 0.98 -11.05 1.29
CA TYR A 9 -0.40 -10.90 0.81
C TYR A 9 -1.45 -11.22 1.87
N ASP A 10 -1.20 -12.21 2.75
CA ASP A 10 -2.11 -12.54 3.85
C ASP A 10 -2.20 -11.38 4.86
N HIS A 11 -1.07 -10.72 5.13
CA HIS A 11 -1.03 -9.48 5.91
C HIS A 11 -1.88 -8.38 5.26
N CYS A 12 -1.68 -8.12 3.96
CA CYS A 12 -2.45 -7.13 3.22
C CYS A 12 -3.95 -7.45 3.21
N GLN A 13 -4.31 -8.74 3.08
CA GLN A 13 -5.69 -9.20 3.16
C GLN A 13 -6.29 -8.96 4.54
N ALA A 14 -5.57 -9.29 5.61
CA ALA A 14 -6.05 -9.11 6.97
C ALA A 14 -6.30 -7.63 7.29
N LEU A 15 -5.38 -6.75 6.86
CA LEU A 15 -5.53 -5.30 6.98
C LEU A 15 -6.73 -4.79 6.18
N THR A 16 -6.83 -5.16 4.90
CA THR A 16 -7.94 -4.75 4.03
C THR A 16 -9.28 -5.24 4.58
N LYS A 17 -9.36 -6.47 5.09
CA LYS A 17 -10.60 -7.01 5.68
C LYS A 17 -11.04 -6.24 6.93
N ARG A 18 -10.08 -5.75 7.71
CA ARG A 18 -10.34 -5.00 8.96
C ARG A 18 -10.83 -3.58 8.66
N GLU A 19 -10.16 -2.88 7.75
CA GLU A 19 -10.39 -1.46 7.46
C GLU A 19 -11.41 -1.23 6.34
N ALA A 20 -11.39 -2.04 5.27
CA ALA A 20 -12.18 -1.83 4.06
C ALA A 20 -13.55 -2.53 4.09
N LYS A 21 -14.27 -2.57 5.21
CA LYS A 21 -15.46 -3.43 5.39
C LYS A 21 -16.52 -3.29 4.28
N ASN A 22 -16.72 -2.07 3.77
CA ASN A 22 -17.67 -1.78 2.70
C ASN A 22 -17.20 -2.23 1.30
N PHE A 23 -15.88 -2.21 1.05
CA PHE A 23 -15.29 -2.56 -0.25
C PHE A 23 -14.82 -4.01 -0.34
N TYR A 24 -14.49 -4.61 0.80
CA TYR A 24 -13.94 -5.97 0.89
C TYR A 24 -14.83 -7.01 0.19
N TYR A 25 -16.15 -6.92 0.37
CA TYR A 25 -17.09 -7.83 -0.28
C TYR A 25 -17.18 -7.64 -1.79
N GLY A 26 -16.96 -6.41 -2.29
CA GLY A 26 -16.83 -6.13 -3.73
C GLY A 26 -15.59 -6.80 -4.32
N PHE A 27 -14.45 -6.74 -3.61
CA PHE A 27 -13.20 -7.35 -4.05
C PHE A 27 -13.26 -8.89 -4.09
N MET A 28 -14.12 -9.51 -3.28
CA MET A 28 -14.31 -10.97 -3.26
C MET A 28 -14.80 -11.54 -4.58
N LEU A 29 -15.47 -10.73 -5.42
CA LEU A 29 -15.95 -11.13 -6.75
C LEU A 29 -14.83 -11.24 -7.79
N LEU A 30 -13.64 -10.71 -7.50
CA LEU A 30 -12.51 -10.73 -8.44
C LEU A 30 -11.79 -12.09 -8.44
N PRO A 31 -11.13 -12.44 -9.56
CA PRO A 31 -10.20 -13.57 -9.60
C PRO A 31 -9.14 -13.46 -8.49
N ALA A 32 -8.71 -14.60 -7.95
CA ALA A 32 -7.85 -14.64 -6.77
C ALA A 32 -6.57 -13.80 -6.90
N GLY A 33 -5.94 -13.80 -8.08
CA GLY A 33 -4.74 -12.98 -8.33
C GLY A 33 -5.03 -11.47 -8.29
N GLN A 34 -6.11 -11.01 -8.94
CA GLN A 34 -6.47 -9.60 -8.96
C GLN A 34 -6.89 -9.12 -7.58
N ARG A 35 -7.62 -9.96 -6.84
CA ARG A 35 -8.03 -9.69 -5.48
C ARG A 35 -6.83 -9.48 -4.55
N ARG A 36 -5.79 -10.33 -4.66
CA ARG A 36 -4.54 -10.17 -3.90
C ARG A 36 -3.80 -8.87 -4.25
N ALA A 37 -3.72 -8.53 -5.53
CA ALA A 37 -3.13 -7.27 -5.98
C ALA A 37 -3.87 -6.05 -5.42
N ILE A 38 -5.21 -6.07 -5.40
CA ILE A 38 -6.01 -5.00 -4.79
C ILE A 38 -5.77 -4.91 -3.29
N TYR A 39 -5.65 -6.03 -2.57
CA TYR A 39 -5.34 -5.99 -1.14
C TYR A 39 -3.99 -5.32 -0.86
N ALA A 40 -2.98 -5.57 -1.68
CA ALA A 40 -1.68 -4.91 -1.56
C ALA A 40 -1.78 -3.40 -1.84
N ALA A 41 -2.47 -3.01 -2.91
CA ALA A 41 -2.67 -1.60 -3.25
C ALA A 41 -3.50 -0.85 -2.17
N TYR A 42 -4.53 -1.50 -1.64
CA TYR A 42 -5.33 -0.95 -0.54
C TYR A 42 -4.50 -0.81 0.73
N ALA A 43 -3.71 -1.82 1.08
CA ALA A 43 -2.85 -1.78 2.26
C ALA A 43 -1.85 -0.62 2.20
N PHE A 44 -1.22 -0.42 1.05
CA PHE A 44 -0.36 0.75 0.81
C PHE A 44 -1.10 2.07 1.01
N ALA A 45 -2.28 2.22 0.39
CA ALA A 45 -3.09 3.42 0.53
C ALA A 45 -3.45 3.70 2.00
N ARG A 46 -3.83 2.64 2.73
CA ARG A 46 -4.22 2.76 4.14
C ARG A 46 -3.06 3.16 5.04
N GLU A 47 -1.85 2.65 4.78
CA GLU A 47 -0.67 3.08 5.54
C GLU A 47 -0.33 4.55 5.31
N CYS A 48 -0.54 5.09 4.09
CA CYS A 48 -0.43 6.53 3.84
C CYS A 48 -1.46 7.31 4.67
N ASP A 49 -2.73 6.91 4.64
CA ASP A 49 -3.81 7.57 5.40
C ASP A 49 -3.51 7.51 6.92
N ASP A 50 -3.08 6.37 7.43
CA ASP A 50 -2.76 6.18 8.85
C ASP A 50 -1.64 7.12 9.33
N ILE A 51 -0.71 7.55 8.46
CA ILE A 51 0.33 8.53 8.80
C ILE A 51 -0.27 9.91 9.06
N VAL A 52 -1.25 10.33 8.25
CA VAL A 52 -1.93 11.63 8.38
C VAL A 52 -2.96 11.61 9.49
N ASP A 53 -3.72 10.52 9.61
CA ASP A 53 -4.75 10.32 10.62
C ASP A 53 -4.18 10.08 12.04
N ALA A 54 -2.87 9.89 12.19
CA ALA A 54 -2.22 9.64 13.47
C ALA A 54 -2.29 10.83 14.46
N GLY A 55 -2.83 11.99 14.04
CA GLY A 55 -2.95 13.18 14.88
C GLY A 55 -1.60 13.82 15.22
N LEU A 56 -0.59 13.59 14.37
CA LEU A 56 0.74 14.15 14.51
C LEU A 56 0.77 15.63 14.09
N PRO A 57 1.75 16.42 14.56
CA PRO A 57 2.03 17.73 13.96
C PRO A 57 2.30 17.60 12.46
N ALA A 58 1.83 18.57 11.66
CA ALA A 58 1.93 18.52 10.19
C ALA A 58 3.37 18.30 9.69
N GLU A 59 4.37 18.90 10.35
CA GLU A 59 5.79 18.72 10.02
C GLU A 59 6.25 17.27 10.24
N GLU A 60 5.80 16.62 11.33
CA GLU A 60 6.13 15.22 11.61
C GLU A 60 5.41 14.26 10.64
N ALA A 61 4.15 14.55 10.31
CA ALA A 61 3.40 13.78 9.32
C ALA A 61 4.05 13.85 7.93
N SER A 62 4.47 15.05 7.50
CA SER A 62 5.18 15.25 6.23
C SER A 62 6.52 14.50 6.21
N LEU A 63 7.31 14.55 7.29
CA LEU A 63 8.56 13.79 7.38
C LEU A 63 8.34 12.28 7.25
N ARG A 64 7.27 11.75 7.87
CA ARG A 64 6.92 10.33 7.78
C ARG A 64 6.45 9.94 6.38
N LEU A 65 5.65 10.78 5.72
CA LEU A 65 5.24 10.57 4.32
C LEU A 65 6.45 10.60 3.37
N ALA A 66 7.40 11.50 3.59
CA ALA A 66 8.64 11.54 2.83
C ALA A 66 9.45 10.22 2.99
N ALA A 67 9.60 9.73 4.21
CA ALA A 67 10.25 8.43 4.47
C ALA A 67 9.47 7.25 3.84
N TYR A 68 8.14 7.33 3.80
CA TYR A 68 7.31 6.34 3.14
C TYR A 68 7.48 6.37 1.62
N ARG A 69 7.60 7.57 1.03
CA ARG A 69 7.95 7.75 -0.40
C ARG A 69 9.31 7.16 -0.74
N GLU A 70 10.34 7.40 0.07
CA GLU A 70 11.65 6.77 -0.13
C GLU A 70 11.57 5.23 -0.03
N SER A 71 10.68 4.70 0.79
CA SER A 71 10.45 3.25 0.90
C SER A 71 9.78 2.68 -0.35
N LEU A 72 8.87 3.45 -0.98
CA LEU A 72 8.33 3.13 -2.31
C LEU A 72 9.44 3.15 -3.36
N ASP A 73 10.32 4.14 -3.37
CA ASP A 73 11.44 4.20 -4.33
C ASP A 73 12.34 2.95 -4.21
N ARG A 74 12.76 2.60 -2.99
CA ARG A 74 13.54 1.36 -2.74
C ARG A 74 12.81 0.10 -3.18
N CYS A 75 11.49 0.05 -2.98
CA CYS A 75 10.66 -1.05 -3.44
C CYS A 75 10.71 -1.19 -4.98
N LEU A 76 10.59 -0.08 -5.71
CA LEU A 76 10.65 -0.05 -7.17
C LEU A 76 12.07 -0.32 -7.72
N GLU A 77 13.12 -0.05 -6.94
CA GLU A 77 14.50 -0.44 -7.23
C GLU A 77 14.80 -1.93 -6.97
N GLY A 78 13.85 -2.67 -6.39
CA GLY A 78 13.97 -4.12 -6.15
C GLY A 78 14.35 -4.48 -4.72
N CYS A 79 14.29 -3.53 -3.78
CA CYS A 79 14.53 -3.73 -2.36
C CYS A 79 13.25 -3.43 -1.54
N PRO A 80 12.14 -4.18 -1.73
CA PRO A 80 10.93 -3.98 -0.94
C PRO A 80 11.19 -4.29 0.55
N GLN A 81 10.81 -3.37 1.43
CA GLN A 81 10.98 -3.53 2.87
C GLN A 81 9.61 -3.69 3.54
N GLY A 82 9.39 -4.85 4.16
CA GLY A 82 8.13 -5.15 4.86
C GLY A 82 7.06 -5.80 3.96
N PRO A 83 5.97 -6.28 4.58
CA PRO A 83 4.98 -7.11 3.90
C PRO A 83 4.18 -6.34 2.84
N VAL A 84 3.80 -5.09 3.11
CA VAL A 84 3.00 -4.29 2.17
C VAL A 84 3.80 -4.02 0.90
N PHE A 85 5.02 -3.51 1.02
CA PHE A 85 5.88 -3.26 -0.14
C PHE A 85 6.25 -4.52 -0.91
N LEU A 86 6.46 -5.66 -0.23
CA LEU A 86 6.75 -6.93 -0.91
C LEU A 86 5.57 -7.40 -1.77
N ALA A 87 4.35 -7.37 -1.22
CA ALA A 87 3.14 -7.72 -1.97
C ALA A 87 2.83 -6.70 -3.07
N LEU A 88 3.07 -5.41 -2.79
CA LEU A 88 2.87 -4.33 -3.75
C LEU A 88 3.79 -4.48 -4.95
N ARG A 89 5.07 -4.79 -4.71
CA ARG A 89 6.05 -4.99 -5.78
C ARG A 89 5.63 -6.10 -6.73
N ASP A 90 5.23 -7.24 -6.18
CA ASP A 90 4.75 -8.39 -6.95
C ASP A 90 3.49 -8.05 -7.76
N ALA A 91 2.56 -7.29 -7.17
CA ALA A 91 1.36 -6.82 -7.86
C ALA A 91 1.67 -5.85 -9.01
N ILE A 92 2.60 -4.91 -8.78
CA ILE A 92 3.07 -3.95 -9.79
C ILE A 92 3.66 -4.70 -10.99
N ASP A 93 4.58 -5.64 -10.75
CA ASP A 93 5.23 -6.39 -11.81
C ASP A 93 4.24 -7.31 -12.56
N SER A 94 3.33 -7.97 -11.83
CA SER A 94 2.36 -8.92 -12.39
C SER A 94 1.31 -8.24 -13.29
N TYR A 95 0.83 -7.06 -12.91
CA TYR A 95 -0.23 -6.34 -13.61
C TYR A 95 0.25 -5.12 -14.39
N ARG A 96 1.57 -4.83 -14.37
CA ARG A 96 2.20 -3.66 -15.00
C ARG A 96 1.52 -2.36 -14.60
N ILE A 97 1.27 -2.22 -13.30
CA ILE A 97 0.60 -1.04 -12.74
C ILE A 97 1.57 0.15 -12.87
N PRO A 98 1.16 1.27 -13.51
CA PRO A 98 1.98 2.47 -13.56
C PRO A 98 2.34 2.97 -12.16
N HIS A 99 3.63 3.14 -11.89
CA HIS A 99 4.11 3.54 -10.57
C HIS A 99 3.62 4.93 -10.15
N GLU A 100 3.36 5.79 -11.14
CA GLU A 100 2.83 7.14 -10.96
C GLU A 100 1.56 7.17 -10.08
N TYR A 101 0.72 6.13 -10.14
CA TYR A 101 -0.49 6.08 -9.32
C TYR A 101 -0.20 6.03 -7.82
N PHE A 102 0.90 5.39 -7.41
CA PHE A 102 1.28 5.32 -6.00
C PHE A 102 1.89 6.64 -5.51
N TYR A 103 2.69 7.31 -6.35
CA TYR A 103 3.17 8.66 -6.03
C TYR A 103 2.04 9.66 -5.92
N ARG A 104 1.10 9.66 -6.87
CA ARG A 104 -0.09 10.52 -6.83
C ARG A 104 -0.95 10.27 -5.60
N LEU A 105 -0.98 9.03 -5.10
CA LEU A 105 -1.69 8.72 -3.85
C LEU A 105 -1.01 9.41 -2.66
N ILE A 106 0.31 9.30 -2.55
CA ILE A 106 1.08 10.02 -1.52
C ILE A 106 0.88 11.54 -1.65
N ASP A 107 0.97 12.08 -2.87
CA ASP A 107 0.76 13.52 -3.12
C ASP A 107 -0.65 13.97 -2.68
N GLY A 108 -1.67 13.15 -2.94
CA GLY A 108 -3.04 13.42 -2.54
C GLY A 108 -3.20 13.49 -1.01
N VAL A 109 -2.63 12.52 -0.30
CA VAL A 109 -2.65 12.48 1.17
C VAL A 109 -1.84 13.62 1.79
N GLU A 110 -0.73 14.01 1.18
CA GLU A 110 0.09 15.15 1.62
C GLU A 110 -0.63 16.50 1.43
N THR A 111 -1.45 16.63 0.37
CA THR A 111 -2.23 17.85 0.12
C THR A 111 -3.22 18.12 1.25
N ASP A 112 -3.79 17.08 1.87
CA ASP A 112 -4.73 17.23 2.99
C ASP A 112 -4.08 17.79 4.27
N LEU A 113 -2.74 17.80 4.38
CA LEU A 113 -2.01 18.38 5.51
C LEU A 113 -1.86 19.91 5.43
N THR A 114 -2.15 20.55 4.29
CA THR A 114 -1.85 21.96 4.01
C THR A 114 -3.10 22.81 3.84
#